data_AF-A0AAV4TYB7-F1
#
_entry.id   AF-A0AAV4TYB7-F1
#
_cell.length_a   1.000
_cell.length_b   1.000
_cell.length_c   1.000
_cell.angle_alpha   90.00
_cell.angle_beta   90.00
_cell.angle_gamma   90.00
#
_symmetry.space_group_name_H-M   'P 1'
#
loop_
_entity.id
_entity.type
_entity.pdbx_description
1 polymer ?
#
loop_
_entity_poly.entity_id
_entity_poly.type
_entity_poly.pdbx_seq_one_letter_code
_entity_poly.pdbx_strand_id
1 'polypeptide(L)'
;MSQTVMKRYCAEMFQKIDTVAYDKNCKENGTEDFENVPCPVGELCEDEDAPERVVNEHQFTYAVLDNTQAKMKIFNAFTGTVEMYLVLLGLYFILILLQIYAGVYHYNNVTKLYAASLQLQLQYVLFSVVYVVKIASDGESIELLRIIGDVMYLFAQSLFMLLLLLLAKGWAITRTELTWKPVLLSIWLLYTLVGVLLYVWNMAEVDVIDDIDEYQTFPGWIILIFRLAIMVVLV
;
A
#
# COMPACT_ATOMS: atom_id res chain seq x y z
N MET A 1 -13.96 17.65 20.16
CA MET A 1 -14.25 16.20 20.13
C MET A 1 -15.16 15.86 21.31
N SER A 2 -16.29 15.17 21.11
CA SER A 2 -17.30 14.91 22.17
C SER A 2 -16.89 13.75 23.08
N GLN A 3 -17.13 13.84 24.40
CA GLN A 3 -16.76 12.80 25.38
C GLN A 3 -17.36 11.42 25.05
N THR A 4 -18.52 11.38 24.41
CA THR A 4 -19.19 10.12 24.00
C THR A 4 -18.41 9.38 22.93
N VAL A 5 -17.77 10.12 22.02
CA VAL A 5 -16.96 9.57 20.93
C VAL A 5 -15.67 8.95 21.49
N MET A 6 -15.04 9.62 22.46
CA MET A 6 -13.83 9.12 23.13
C MET A 6 -14.08 7.78 23.85
N LYS A 7 -15.21 7.65 24.56
CA LYS A 7 -15.55 6.41 25.27
C LYS A 7 -15.74 5.22 24.33
N ARG A 8 -16.30 5.46 23.14
CA ARG A 8 -16.50 4.40 22.14
C ARG A 8 -15.17 3.92 21.56
N TYR A 9 -14.30 4.84 21.17
CA TYR A 9 -12.96 4.49 20.67
C TYR A 9 -12.10 3.80 21.71
N CYS A 10 -12.18 4.24 22.98
CA CYS A 10 -11.51 3.55 24.08
C CYS A 10 -11.99 2.09 24.20
N ALA A 11 -13.30 1.86 24.22
CA ALA A 11 -13.85 0.51 24.30
C ALA A 11 -13.45 -0.37 23.10
N GLU A 12 -13.50 0.17 21.88
CA GLU A 12 -13.09 -0.55 20.66
C GLU A 12 -11.58 -0.87 20.65
N MET A 13 -10.74 0.05 21.11
CA MET A 13 -9.29 -0.14 21.20
C MET A 13 -8.92 -1.22 22.23
N PHE A 14 -9.49 -1.17 23.43
CA PHE A 14 -9.23 -2.16 24.49
C PHE A 14 -9.77 -3.55 24.15
N GLN A 15 -10.84 -3.66 23.37
CA GLN A 15 -11.35 -4.94 22.91
C GLN A 15 -10.33 -5.69 22.03
N LYS A 16 -9.55 -4.98 21.21
CA LYS A 16 -8.52 -5.58 20.36
C LYS A 16 -7.22 -5.83 21.13
N ILE A 17 -6.81 -4.90 21.99
CA ILE A 17 -5.66 -5.08 22.89
C ILE A 17 -5.82 -6.35 23.73
N ASP A 18 -7.00 -6.57 24.31
CA ASP A 18 -7.30 -7.76 25.10
C ASP A 18 -7.14 -9.06 24.30
N THR A 19 -7.14 -9.02 22.95
CA THR A 19 -6.90 -10.21 22.11
C THR A 19 -5.41 -10.56 21.95
N VAL A 20 -4.52 -9.57 21.93
CA VAL A 20 -3.08 -9.73 21.67
C VAL A 20 -2.20 -9.64 22.91
N ALA A 21 -2.70 -9.01 23.98
CA ALA A 21 -1.94 -8.78 25.20
C ALA A 21 -1.60 -10.08 25.94
N TYR A 22 -0.33 -10.24 26.28
CA TYR A 22 0.16 -11.25 27.20
C TYR A 22 0.08 -10.71 28.63
N ASP A 23 -0.53 -11.49 29.51
CA ASP A 23 -0.51 -11.26 30.95
C ASP A 23 -0.33 -12.61 31.64
N LYS A 24 0.63 -12.69 32.57
CA LYS A 24 0.98 -13.93 33.25
C LYS A 24 -0.19 -14.54 34.06
N ASN A 25 -1.13 -13.74 34.51
CA ASN A 25 -2.25 -14.17 35.36
C ASN A 25 -3.57 -14.30 34.59
N CYS A 26 -3.78 -13.44 33.59
CA CYS A 26 -5.03 -13.29 32.86
C CYS A 26 -4.96 -13.91 31.46
N LYS A 27 -3.77 -13.90 30.83
CA LYS A 27 -3.62 -14.30 29.42
C LYS A 27 -2.22 -14.76 29.02
N GLU A 28 -1.88 -15.99 29.37
CA GLU A 28 -0.56 -16.61 29.09
C GLU A 28 -0.25 -16.87 27.59
N ASN A 29 -1.23 -16.72 26.69
CA ASN A 29 -1.07 -16.97 25.25
C ASN A 29 -1.02 -15.68 24.39
N GLY A 30 -0.87 -14.51 25.01
CA GLY A 30 -0.68 -13.27 24.26
C GLY A 30 0.64 -13.24 23.48
N THR A 31 0.68 -12.43 22.42
CA THR A 31 1.85 -12.29 21.55
C THR A 31 2.69 -11.06 21.86
N GLU A 32 2.14 -10.10 22.59
CA GLU A 32 2.79 -8.84 22.95
C GLU A 32 2.72 -8.64 24.46
N ASP A 33 3.86 -8.33 25.09
CA ASP A 33 3.95 -8.09 26.53
C ASP A 33 3.37 -6.73 26.89
N PHE A 34 2.49 -6.69 27.90
CA PHE A 34 1.94 -5.45 28.44
C PHE A 34 2.40 -5.24 29.89
N GLU A 35 2.78 -4.01 30.19
CA GLU A 35 3.16 -3.60 31.54
C GLU A 35 1.89 -3.36 32.39
N ASN A 36 1.82 -4.02 33.54
CA ASN A 36 0.71 -3.87 34.47
C ASN A 36 0.77 -2.54 35.24
N VAL A 37 -0.30 -1.75 35.18
CA VAL A 37 -0.43 -0.46 35.89
C VAL A 37 -1.67 -0.50 36.78
N PRO A 38 -1.62 -0.02 38.05
CA PRO A 38 -0.58 0.82 38.65
C PRO A 38 0.53 0.06 39.39
N CYS A 39 1.78 0.40 39.09
CA CYS A 39 2.97 -0.06 39.81
C CYS A 39 3.14 0.65 41.18
N PRO A 40 3.83 0.03 42.16
CA PRO A 40 4.16 0.63 43.44
C PRO A 40 4.95 1.94 43.29
N VAL A 41 4.68 2.91 44.16
CA VAL A 41 5.27 4.26 44.08
C VAL A 41 6.75 4.20 44.45
N GLY A 42 7.61 4.59 43.50
CA GLY A 42 9.05 4.66 43.72
C GLY A 42 9.78 3.32 43.55
N GLU A 43 9.07 2.29 43.09
CA GLU A 43 9.62 0.96 42.78
C GLU A 43 9.36 0.62 41.31
N LEU A 44 10.14 -0.33 40.79
CA LEU A 44 9.95 -0.86 39.44
C LEU A 44 8.73 -1.80 39.41
N CYS A 45 8.04 -1.88 38.28
CA CYS A 45 6.96 -2.85 38.09
C CYS A 45 7.51 -4.29 38.17
N GLU A 46 6.73 -5.24 38.71
CA GLU A 46 7.18 -6.64 38.86
C GLU A 46 7.51 -7.31 37.52
N ASP A 47 6.87 -6.84 36.44
CA ASP A 47 7.01 -7.36 35.08
C ASP A 47 8.14 -6.67 34.28
N GLU A 48 8.92 -5.77 34.88
CA GLU A 48 9.98 -5.02 34.20
C GLU A 48 11.35 -5.73 34.30
N ASP A 49 11.77 -6.33 33.19
CA ASP A 49 13.02 -7.09 33.10
C ASP A 49 14.28 -6.22 32.82
N ALA A 50 14.13 -4.93 32.48
CA ALA A 50 15.23 -4.06 32.03
C ALA A 50 15.33 -2.74 32.83
N PRO A 51 15.76 -2.79 34.12
CA PRO A 51 15.78 -1.63 35.01
C PRO A 51 16.64 -0.46 34.50
N GLU A 52 17.64 -0.71 33.64
CA GLU A 52 18.47 0.32 33.03
C GLU A 52 17.73 1.22 32.03
N ARG A 53 16.54 0.83 31.55
CA ARG A 53 15.76 1.59 30.56
C ARG A 53 14.71 2.50 31.19
N VAL A 54 14.53 2.41 32.51
CA VAL A 54 13.49 3.11 33.27
C VAL A 54 14.05 4.39 33.89
N VAL A 55 13.27 5.48 33.85
CA VAL A 55 13.62 6.76 34.48
C VAL A 55 13.20 6.69 35.95
N ASN A 56 14.17 6.87 36.84
CA ASN A 56 13.94 6.83 38.29
C ASN A 56 12.77 7.73 38.72
N GLU A 57 11.92 7.22 39.62
CA GLU A 57 10.74 7.91 40.19
C GLU A 57 9.56 8.20 39.22
N HIS A 58 9.56 7.60 38.02
CA HIS A 58 8.48 7.77 37.04
C HIS A 58 7.75 6.44 36.79
N GLN A 59 6.41 6.45 36.91
CA GLN A 59 5.55 5.25 36.80
C GLN A 59 5.36 4.75 35.35
N PHE A 60 5.61 5.62 34.36
CA PHE A 60 5.56 5.28 32.94
C PHE A 60 6.86 5.73 32.30
N THR A 61 7.76 4.80 32.01
CA THR A 61 8.96 5.12 31.23
C THR A 61 8.90 4.42 29.88
N TYR A 62 8.43 5.15 28.87
CA TYR A 62 8.67 4.75 27.49
C TYR A 62 10.07 5.25 27.09
N ALA A 63 11.01 4.32 26.90
CA ALA A 63 12.28 4.68 26.28
C ALA A 63 12.07 4.84 24.77
N VAL A 64 11.80 6.07 24.29
CA VAL A 64 11.93 6.35 22.86
C VAL A 64 13.40 6.19 22.51
N LEU A 65 13.75 5.01 21.97
CA LEU A 65 15.12 4.58 21.72
C LEU A 65 15.95 5.61 20.98
N ASP A 66 15.33 6.44 20.14
CA ASP A 66 15.86 7.75 19.78
C ASP A 66 14.79 8.52 18.98
N ASN A 67 14.26 9.61 19.53
CA ASN A 67 13.31 10.46 18.81
C ASN A 67 13.94 11.09 17.56
N THR A 68 15.27 11.25 17.54
CA THR A 68 15.98 11.77 16.36
C THR A 68 16.16 10.71 15.29
N GLN A 69 16.41 9.44 15.63
CA GLN A 69 16.45 8.37 14.61
C GLN A 69 15.07 8.07 14.03
N ALA A 70 14.01 8.07 14.85
CA ALA A 70 12.65 7.88 14.35
C ALA A 70 12.25 9.02 13.39
N LYS A 71 12.49 10.28 13.77
CA LYS A 71 12.26 11.44 12.91
C LYS A 71 13.12 11.42 11.65
N MET A 72 14.39 11.02 11.76
CA MET A 72 15.31 10.93 10.63
C MET A 72 14.95 9.79 9.67
N LYS A 73 14.49 8.63 10.17
CA LYS A 73 13.96 7.54 9.35
C LYS A 73 12.71 7.97 8.59
N ILE A 74 11.75 8.59 9.27
CA ILE A 74 10.51 9.06 8.66
C ILE A 74 10.81 10.16 7.64
N PHE A 75 11.68 11.12 7.97
CA PHE A 75 12.09 12.18 7.06
C PHE A 75 12.83 11.63 5.84
N ASN A 76 13.81 10.73 6.02
CA ASN A 76 14.53 10.12 4.90
C ASN A 76 13.64 9.21 4.05
N ALA A 77 12.71 8.46 4.65
CA ALA A 77 11.73 7.66 3.92
C ALA A 77 10.81 8.58 3.10
N PHE A 78 10.36 9.68 3.67
CA PHE A 78 9.55 10.68 2.98
C PHE A 78 10.34 11.35 1.83
N THR A 79 11.57 11.79 2.07
CA THR A 79 12.44 12.38 1.04
C THR A 79 12.73 11.39 -0.08
N GLY A 80 13.09 10.14 0.24
CA GLY A 80 13.33 9.10 -0.75
C GLY A 80 12.08 8.76 -1.57
N THR A 81 10.90 8.75 -0.94
CA THR A 81 9.62 8.51 -1.60
C THR A 81 9.27 9.64 -2.57
N VAL A 82 9.45 10.90 -2.16
CA VAL A 82 9.23 12.08 -3.04
C VAL A 82 10.19 12.07 -4.22
N GLU A 83 11.48 11.83 -3.97
CA GLU A 83 12.50 11.77 -5.03
C GLU A 83 12.17 10.68 -6.05
N MET A 84 11.76 9.49 -5.59
CA MET A 84 11.33 8.40 -6.46
C MET A 84 10.16 8.83 -7.35
N TYR A 85 9.09 9.40 -6.78
CA TYR A 85 7.93 9.83 -7.57
C TYR A 85 8.25 10.96 -8.55
N LEU A 86 9.13 11.90 -8.21
CA LEU A 86 9.57 12.98 -9.10
C LEU A 86 10.40 12.46 -10.29
N VAL A 87 11.31 11.51 -10.04
CA VAL A 87 12.08 10.84 -11.10
C VAL A 87 11.14 10.07 -12.03
N LEU A 88 10.19 9.32 -11.46
CA LEU A 88 9.18 8.59 -12.23
C LEU A 88 8.33 9.54 -13.07
N LEU A 89 7.88 10.67 -12.50
CA LEU A 89 7.11 11.67 -13.22
C LEU A 89 7.87 12.19 -14.46
N GLY A 90 9.14 12.56 -14.28
CA GLY A 90 9.99 13.01 -15.38
C GLY A 90 10.16 11.95 -16.48
N LEU A 91 10.40 10.70 -16.10
CA LEU A 91 10.51 9.58 -17.02
C LEU A 91 9.21 9.35 -17.81
N TYR A 92 8.06 9.38 -17.13
CA TYR A 92 6.76 9.22 -17.79
C TYR A 92 6.42 10.37 -18.74
N PHE A 93 6.80 11.60 -18.41
CA PHE A 93 6.69 12.73 -19.35
C PHE A 93 7.50 12.49 -20.62
N ILE A 94 8.76 12.05 -20.50
CA ILE A 94 9.61 11.73 -21.66
C ILE A 94 8.98 10.61 -22.49
N LEU A 95 8.47 9.54 -21.86
CA LEU A 95 7.81 8.45 -22.56
C LEU A 95 6.55 8.91 -23.30
N ILE A 96 5.75 9.80 -22.71
CA ILE A 96 4.56 10.37 -23.36
C ILE A 96 4.95 11.20 -24.58
N LEU A 97 5.99 12.04 -24.49
CA LEU A 97 6.47 12.81 -25.64
C LEU A 97 6.91 11.89 -26.78
N LEU A 98 7.65 10.82 -26.46
CA LEU A 98 8.04 9.80 -27.43
C LEU A 98 6.82 9.08 -28.03
N GLN A 99 5.78 8.81 -27.23
CA GLN A 99 4.56 8.18 -27.73
C GLN A 99 3.70 9.10 -28.59
N ILE A 100 3.65 10.39 -28.30
CA ILE A 100 2.99 11.37 -29.18
C ILE A 100 3.74 11.42 -30.51
N TYR A 101 5.07 11.49 -30.49
CA TYR A 101 5.89 11.45 -31.69
C TYR A 101 5.66 10.17 -32.51
N ALA A 102 5.73 9.00 -31.85
CA ALA A 102 5.49 7.70 -32.49
C ALA A 102 4.04 7.57 -32.99
N GLY A 103 3.06 8.12 -32.28
CA GLY A 103 1.64 8.08 -32.64
C GLY A 103 1.29 8.94 -33.85
N VAL A 104 2.01 10.05 -34.06
CA VAL A 104 1.90 10.87 -35.28
C VAL A 104 2.49 10.15 -36.49
N TYR A 105 3.58 9.39 -36.29
CA TYR A 105 4.26 8.68 -37.38
C TYR A 105 3.61 7.32 -37.73
N HIS A 106 3.16 6.55 -36.73
CA HIS A 106 2.57 5.22 -36.88
C HIS A 106 1.31 5.02 -36.03
N TYR A 107 0.15 5.09 -36.69
CA TYR A 107 -1.17 4.90 -36.08
C TYR A 107 -1.59 3.42 -36.05
N ASN A 108 -1.16 2.69 -35.02
CA ASN A 108 -1.53 1.29 -34.80
C ASN A 108 -2.36 1.15 -33.51
N ASN A 109 -3.17 0.10 -33.40
CA ASN A 109 -3.96 -0.14 -32.17
C ASN A 109 -3.07 -0.41 -30.95
N VAL A 110 -1.85 -0.91 -31.18
CA VAL A 110 -0.83 -1.13 -30.15
C VAL A 110 -0.39 0.19 -29.52
N THR A 111 -0.07 1.20 -30.35
CA THR A 111 0.40 2.50 -29.86
C THR A 111 -0.70 3.24 -29.10
N LYS A 112 -1.98 3.05 -29.47
CA LYS A 112 -3.12 3.56 -28.70
C LYS A 112 -3.27 2.91 -27.33
N LEU A 113 -3.19 1.57 -27.25
CA LEU A 113 -3.30 0.85 -25.97
C LEU A 113 -2.13 1.20 -25.05
N TYR A 114 -0.92 1.30 -25.59
CA TYR A 114 0.25 1.72 -24.82
C TYR A 114 0.13 3.18 -24.35
N ALA A 115 -0.34 4.09 -25.21
CA ALA A 115 -0.63 5.47 -24.81
C ALA A 115 -1.69 5.53 -23.70
N ALA A 116 -2.76 4.73 -23.77
CA ALA A 116 -3.76 4.64 -22.71
C ALA A 116 -3.15 4.15 -21.37
N SER A 117 -2.26 3.15 -21.41
CA SER A 117 -1.56 2.67 -20.22
C SER A 117 -0.69 3.75 -19.57
N LEU A 118 0.06 4.51 -20.38
CA LEU A 118 0.93 5.57 -19.90
C LEU A 118 0.14 6.75 -19.32
N GLN A 119 -1.03 7.07 -19.88
CA GLN A 119 -1.89 8.12 -19.33
C GLN A 119 -2.41 7.75 -17.94
N LEU A 120 -2.83 6.50 -17.73
CA LEU A 120 -3.24 6.02 -16.40
C LEU A 120 -2.07 6.05 -15.40
N GLN A 121 -0.86 5.65 -15.84
CA GLN A 121 0.35 5.69 -15.00
C GLN A 121 0.72 7.13 -14.63
N LEU A 122 0.64 8.07 -15.57
CA LEU A 122 0.86 9.49 -15.29
C LEU A 122 -0.14 10.00 -14.25
N GLN A 123 -1.42 9.68 -14.42
CA GLN A 123 -2.46 10.15 -13.51
C GLN A 123 -2.29 9.58 -12.09
N TYR A 124 -1.87 8.33 -11.95
CA TYR A 124 -1.48 7.73 -10.66
C TYR A 124 -0.32 8.49 -10.01
N VAL A 125 0.78 8.71 -10.74
CA VAL A 125 1.97 9.40 -10.19
C VAL A 125 1.63 10.84 -9.80
N LEU A 126 0.81 11.54 -10.58
CA LEU A 126 0.36 12.90 -10.24
C LEU A 126 -0.45 12.92 -8.94
N PHE A 127 -1.41 12.02 -8.77
CA PHE A 127 -2.18 11.95 -7.52
C PHE A 127 -1.30 11.57 -6.32
N SER A 128 -0.31 10.69 -6.52
CA SER A 128 0.64 10.29 -5.48
C SER A 128 1.56 11.45 -5.06
N VAL A 129 2.06 12.23 -6.01
CA VAL A 129 2.85 13.45 -5.71
C VAL A 129 2.00 14.46 -4.95
N VAL A 130 0.75 14.71 -5.37
CA VAL A 130 -0.16 15.64 -4.66
C VAL A 130 -0.43 15.16 -3.23
N TYR A 131 -0.66 13.85 -3.04
CA TYR A 131 -0.87 13.27 -1.72
C TYR A 131 0.33 13.51 -0.79
N VAL A 132 1.53 13.19 -1.27
CA VAL A 132 2.76 13.33 -0.47
C VAL A 132 3.06 14.82 -0.20
N VAL A 133 2.88 15.71 -1.19
CA VAL A 133 3.07 17.16 -1.01
C VAL A 133 2.10 17.73 0.01
N LYS A 134 0.83 17.31 0.02
CA LYS A 134 -0.17 17.76 1.00
C LYS A 134 0.21 17.34 2.43
N ILE A 135 0.73 16.13 2.58
CA ILE A 135 1.27 15.66 3.87
C ILE A 135 2.47 16.50 4.30
N ALA A 136 3.37 16.84 3.37
CA ALA A 136 4.52 17.70 3.68
C ALA A 136 4.12 19.12 4.10
N SER A 137 3.09 19.71 3.47
CA SER A 137 2.70 21.10 3.73
C SER A 137 1.87 21.24 5.00
N ASP A 138 0.87 20.38 5.17
CA ASP A 138 -0.18 20.56 6.18
C ASP A 138 -0.03 19.58 7.36
N GLY A 139 0.81 18.56 7.21
CA GLY A 139 0.97 17.48 8.20
C GLY A 139 -0.27 16.58 8.35
N GLU A 140 -1.31 16.80 7.56
CA GLU A 140 -2.58 16.08 7.64
C GLU A 140 -2.76 15.19 6.41
N SER A 141 -3.04 13.90 6.60
CA SER A 141 -3.22 12.94 5.50
C SER A 141 -4.66 12.91 4.97
N ILE A 142 -4.84 13.04 3.65
CA ILE A 142 -6.13 12.76 3.00
C ILE A 142 -6.13 11.31 2.52
N GLU A 143 -6.73 10.42 3.29
CA GLU A 143 -6.75 8.97 3.01
C GLU A 143 -7.41 8.63 1.67
N LEU A 144 -8.46 9.37 1.28
CA LEU A 144 -9.15 9.14 0.01
C LEU A 144 -8.21 9.28 -1.20
N LEU A 145 -7.29 10.24 -1.15
CA LEU A 145 -6.37 10.50 -2.26
C LEU A 145 -5.35 9.37 -2.42
N ARG A 146 -4.92 8.76 -1.31
CA ARG A 146 -4.09 7.56 -1.30
C ARG A 146 -4.83 6.38 -1.94
N ILE A 147 -6.05 6.10 -1.47
CA ILE A 147 -6.86 4.99 -1.97
C ILE A 147 -7.14 5.14 -3.47
N ILE A 148 -7.47 6.35 -3.93
CA ILE A 148 -7.68 6.61 -5.37
C ILE A 148 -6.38 6.35 -6.14
N GLY A 149 -5.24 6.81 -5.64
CA GLY A 149 -3.93 6.53 -6.23
C GLY A 149 -3.68 5.03 -6.39
N ASP A 150 -3.82 4.26 -5.31
CA ASP A 150 -3.55 2.82 -5.29
C ASP A 150 -4.48 2.05 -6.24
N VAL A 151 -5.77 2.40 -6.26
CA VAL A 151 -6.73 1.80 -7.21
C VAL A 151 -6.36 2.12 -8.66
N MET A 152 -5.96 3.35 -8.95
CA MET A 152 -5.51 3.74 -10.29
C MET A 152 -4.24 3.03 -10.72
N TYR A 153 -3.31 2.80 -9.79
CA TYR A 153 -2.12 1.98 -10.01
C TYR A 153 -2.48 0.55 -10.42
N LEU A 154 -3.42 -0.09 -9.71
CA LEU A 154 -3.89 -1.44 -10.04
C LEU A 154 -4.47 -1.52 -11.46
N PHE A 155 -5.28 -0.53 -11.86
CA PHE A 155 -5.80 -0.45 -13.23
C PHE A 155 -4.70 -0.24 -14.27
N ALA A 156 -3.74 0.64 -13.99
CA ALA A 156 -2.63 0.95 -14.88
C ALA A 156 -1.72 -0.26 -15.12
N GLN A 157 -1.36 -0.99 -14.05
CA GLN A 157 -0.54 -2.20 -14.11
C GLN A 157 -1.26 -3.32 -14.86
N SER A 158 -2.56 -3.48 -14.64
CA SER A 158 -3.36 -4.47 -15.35
C SER A 158 -3.42 -4.21 -16.85
N LEU A 159 -3.67 -2.96 -17.26
CA LEU A 159 -3.73 -2.60 -18.67
C LEU A 159 -2.37 -2.77 -19.35
N PHE A 160 -1.27 -2.48 -18.65
CA PHE A 160 0.08 -2.72 -19.14
C PHE A 160 0.37 -4.23 -19.32
N MET A 161 -0.05 -5.06 -18.38
CA MET A 161 0.10 -6.52 -18.51
C MET A 161 -0.73 -7.09 -19.65
N LEU A 162 -1.96 -6.61 -19.84
CA LEU A 162 -2.80 -6.95 -20.99
C LEU A 162 -2.12 -6.59 -22.31
N LEU A 163 -1.51 -5.40 -22.41
CA LEU A 163 -0.75 -4.98 -23.58
C LEU A 163 0.40 -5.95 -23.90
N LEU A 164 1.20 -6.34 -22.89
CA LEU A 164 2.32 -7.26 -23.09
C LEU A 164 1.85 -8.64 -23.59
N LEU A 165 0.72 -9.14 -23.10
CA LEU A 165 0.14 -10.40 -23.61
C LEU A 165 -0.34 -10.28 -25.06
N LEU A 166 -0.98 -9.18 -25.41
CA LEU A 166 -1.44 -8.92 -26.79
C LEU A 166 -0.26 -8.79 -27.76
N LEU A 167 0.86 -8.23 -27.30
CA LEU A 167 2.12 -8.18 -28.02
C LEU A 167 2.74 -9.57 -28.18
N ALA A 168 2.86 -10.34 -27.11
CA ALA A 168 3.44 -11.69 -27.11
C ALA A 168 2.72 -12.63 -28.09
N LYS A 169 1.39 -12.53 -28.16
CA LYS A 169 0.57 -13.37 -29.06
C LYS A 169 0.49 -12.84 -30.50
N GLY A 170 1.01 -11.64 -30.76
CA GLY A 170 0.95 -10.98 -32.09
C GLY A 170 -0.44 -10.51 -32.52
N TRP A 171 -1.46 -10.63 -31.66
CA TRP A 171 -2.85 -10.28 -31.96
C TRP A 171 -3.07 -8.80 -32.25
N ALA A 172 -2.18 -7.96 -31.72
CA ALA A 172 -2.23 -6.52 -31.88
C ALA A 172 -1.78 -6.05 -33.29
N ILE A 173 -1.11 -6.93 -34.07
CA ILE A 173 -0.47 -6.57 -35.34
C ILE A 173 -1.23 -7.11 -36.58
N THR A 174 -1.98 -8.23 -36.49
CA THR A 174 -2.44 -8.95 -37.71
C THR A 174 -3.93 -9.28 -37.86
N ARG A 175 -4.82 -9.07 -36.87
CA ARG A 175 -6.28 -9.33 -37.07
C ARG A 175 -7.19 -8.28 -36.45
N THR A 176 -7.99 -7.61 -37.28
CA THR A 176 -9.06 -6.67 -36.89
C THR A 176 -10.29 -7.41 -36.35
N GLU A 177 -10.72 -8.47 -37.02
CA GLU A 177 -11.86 -9.33 -36.62
C GLU A 177 -11.38 -10.49 -35.73
N LEU A 178 -11.76 -10.51 -34.46
CA LEU A 178 -11.34 -11.57 -33.54
C LEU A 178 -12.40 -11.81 -32.45
N THR A 179 -13.20 -12.86 -32.64
CA THR A 179 -14.27 -13.32 -31.75
C THR A 179 -13.84 -13.56 -30.29
N TRP A 180 -12.56 -13.80 -30.05
CA TRP A 180 -11.99 -14.10 -28.73
C TRP A 180 -11.43 -12.89 -27.97
N LYS A 181 -11.35 -11.69 -28.58
CA LYS A 181 -10.98 -10.43 -27.90
C LYS A 181 -11.90 -10.07 -26.73
N PRO A 182 -13.25 -10.10 -26.87
CA PRO A 182 -14.13 -9.75 -25.74
C PRO A 182 -14.04 -10.75 -24.60
N VAL A 183 -13.79 -12.04 -24.89
CA VAL A 183 -13.57 -13.06 -23.85
C VAL A 183 -12.30 -12.75 -23.06
N LEU A 184 -11.20 -12.42 -23.74
CA LEU A 184 -9.95 -12.06 -23.09
C LEU A 184 -10.08 -10.76 -22.26
N LEU A 185 -10.77 -9.74 -22.79
CA LEU A 185 -11.08 -8.51 -22.05
C LEU A 185 -11.97 -8.78 -20.84
N SER A 186 -12.95 -9.68 -20.95
CA SER A 186 -13.83 -10.07 -19.85
C SER A 186 -13.07 -10.79 -18.74
N ILE A 187 -12.19 -11.74 -19.08
CA ILE A 187 -11.33 -12.42 -18.10
C ILE A 187 -10.39 -11.42 -17.42
N TRP A 188 -9.81 -10.48 -18.18
CA TRP A 188 -8.93 -9.45 -17.63
C TRP A 188 -9.67 -8.45 -16.73
N LEU A 189 -10.89 -8.07 -17.08
CA LEU A 189 -11.73 -7.21 -16.24
C LEU A 189 -12.08 -7.92 -14.93
N LEU A 190 -12.39 -9.22 -14.99
CA LEU A 190 -12.62 -10.02 -13.79
C LEU A 190 -11.35 -10.10 -12.93
N TYR A 191 -10.18 -10.30 -13.54
CA TYR A 191 -8.88 -10.28 -12.83
C TYR A 191 -8.64 -8.94 -12.12
N THR A 192 -8.92 -7.80 -12.77
CA THR A 192 -8.81 -6.49 -12.10
C THR A 192 -9.79 -6.31 -10.97
N LEU A 193 -11.01 -6.81 -11.12
CA LEU A 193 -12.04 -6.72 -10.09
C LEU A 193 -11.63 -7.51 -8.85
N VAL A 194 -11.12 -8.73 -9.03
CA VAL A 194 -10.59 -9.54 -7.93
C VAL A 194 -9.40 -8.84 -7.26
N GLY A 195 -8.50 -8.24 -8.03
CA GLY A 195 -7.38 -7.46 -7.49
C GLY A 195 -7.83 -6.29 -6.61
N VAL A 196 -8.84 -5.52 -7.05
CA VAL A 196 -9.40 -4.41 -6.24
C VAL A 196 -10.09 -4.93 -4.99
N LEU A 197 -10.83 -6.05 -5.06
CA LEU A 197 -11.46 -6.66 -3.89
C LEU A 197 -10.43 -7.14 -2.86
N LEU A 198 -9.34 -7.78 -3.30
CA LEU A 198 -8.25 -8.19 -2.43
C LEU A 198 -7.53 -7.00 -1.80
N TYR A 199 -7.37 -5.90 -2.53
CA TYR A 199 -6.84 -4.64 -1.98
C TYR A 199 -7.74 -4.07 -0.87
N VAL A 200 -9.06 -4.02 -1.10
CA VAL A 200 -10.01 -3.56 -0.09
C VAL A 200 -10.04 -4.49 1.13
N TRP A 201 -9.95 -5.81 0.90
CA TRP A 201 -9.85 -6.80 1.96
C TRP A 201 -8.58 -6.59 2.80
N ASN A 202 -7.43 -6.40 2.15
CA ASN A 202 -6.16 -6.14 2.81
C ASN A 202 -6.23 -4.90 3.71
N MET A 203 -6.85 -3.82 3.21
CA MET A 203 -7.06 -2.59 3.98
C MET A 203 -7.98 -2.77 5.20
N ALA A 204 -8.84 -3.79 5.20
CA ALA A 204 -9.76 -4.08 6.31
C ALA A 204 -9.18 -5.04 7.35
N GLU A 205 -8.27 -5.93 6.97
CA GLU A 205 -7.68 -6.94 7.86
C GLU A 205 -6.34 -6.52 8.46
N VAL A 206 -5.50 -5.80 7.70
CA VAL A 206 -4.16 -5.40 8.13
C VAL A 206 -4.20 -3.98 8.73
N ASP A 207 -3.80 -3.84 10.00
CA ASP A 207 -3.66 -2.54 10.65
C ASP A 207 -2.51 -1.73 10.02
N VAL A 208 -2.73 -0.42 9.88
CA VAL A 208 -1.88 0.57 9.16
C VAL A 208 -0.46 0.74 9.75
N ILE A 209 -0.08 -0.01 10.79
CA ILE A 209 1.13 0.21 11.59
C ILE A 209 2.27 -0.79 11.27
N ASP A 210 2.01 -1.86 10.49
CA ASP A 210 3.05 -2.83 10.15
C ASP A 210 3.61 -2.59 8.74
N ASP A 211 4.93 -2.43 8.64
CA ASP A 211 5.68 -2.08 7.42
C ASP A 211 5.95 -3.36 6.59
N ILE A 212 4.89 -4.15 6.36
CA ILE A 212 4.94 -5.39 5.60
C ILE A 212 4.69 -5.11 4.12
N ASP A 213 5.61 -5.56 3.27
CA ASP A 213 5.46 -5.41 1.82
C ASP A 213 4.16 -6.09 1.33
N GLU A 214 3.52 -5.51 0.31
CA GLU A 214 2.25 -6.01 -0.26
C GLU A 214 2.33 -7.51 -0.64
N TYR A 215 3.50 -8.02 -1.03
CA TYR A 215 3.73 -9.41 -1.41
C TYR A 215 4.04 -10.37 -0.25
N GLN A 216 4.25 -9.85 0.96
CA GLN A 216 4.39 -10.65 2.17
C GLN A 216 3.02 -10.99 2.77
N THR A 217 1.96 -10.33 2.30
CA THR A 217 0.58 -10.57 2.72
C THR A 217 -0.06 -11.75 1.99
N PHE A 218 -1.00 -12.43 2.65
CA PHE A 218 -1.83 -13.48 2.04
C PHE A 218 -2.50 -13.06 0.71
N PRO A 219 -3.12 -11.86 0.58
CA PRO A 219 -3.67 -11.40 -0.70
C PRO A 219 -2.61 -11.23 -1.79
N GLY A 220 -1.39 -10.81 -1.45
CA GLY A 220 -0.27 -10.69 -2.39
C GLY A 220 0.12 -12.03 -3.05
N TRP A 221 0.16 -13.12 -2.26
CA TRP A 221 0.46 -14.47 -2.78
C TRP A 221 -0.63 -14.97 -3.74
N ILE A 222 -1.89 -14.70 -3.44
CA ILE A 222 -3.02 -15.05 -4.31
C ILE A 222 -2.87 -14.38 -5.68
N ILE A 223 -2.56 -13.08 -5.69
CA ILE A 223 -2.37 -12.31 -6.93
C ILE A 223 -1.22 -12.89 -7.78
N LEU A 224 -0.10 -13.27 -7.14
CA LEU A 224 1.04 -13.88 -7.84
C LEU A 224 0.68 -15.23 -8.47
N ILE A 225 -0.02 -16.10 -7.74
CA ILE A 225 -0.47 -17.40 -8.24
C ILE A 225 -1.42 -17.21 -9.43
N PHE A 226 -2.39 -16.31 -9.33
CA PHE A 226 -3.31 -16.00 -10.43
C PHE A 226 -2.55 -15.47 -11.66
N ARG A 227 -1.58 -14.58 -11.46
CA ARG A 227 -0.77 -14.00 -12.55
C ARG A 227 0.07 -15.07 -13.26
N LEU A 228 0.65 -16.00 -12.52
CA LEU A 228 1.37 -17.15 -13.09
C LEU A 228 0.43 -18.08 -13.86
N ALA A 229 -0.74 -18.40 -13.30
CA ALA A 229 -1.73 -19.25 -13.95
C ALA A 229 -2.22 -18.62 -15.28
N ILE A 230 -2.52 -17.32 -15.28
CA ILE A 230 -2.95 -16.59 -16.48
C ILE A 230 -1.84 -16.56 -17.53
N MET A 231 -0.59 -16.33 -17.14
CA MET A 231 0.54 -16.37 -18.09
C MET A 231 0.69 -17.76 -18.72
N VAL A 232 0.60 -18.84 -17.94
CA VAL A 232 0.71 -20.21 -18.46
C VAL A 232 -0.46 -20.58 -19.38
N VAL A 233 -1.67 -20.11 -19.07
CA VAL A 233 -2.88 -20.44 -19.87
C VAL A 233 -2.94 -19.65 -21.18
N LEU A 234 -2.44 -18.41 -21.21
CA LEU A 234 -2.59 -17.51 -22.36
C LEU A 234 -1.40 -17.50 -23.32
N VAL A 235 -0.19 -17.79 -22.84
CA VAL A 235 1.04 -17.96 -23.65
C VAL A 235 0.97 -19.29 -24.38
#